data_AF-F0WY39-F1
#
_entry.id   AF-F0WY39-F1
#
_cell.length_a   1.000
_cell.length_b   1.000
_cell.length_c   1.000
_cell.angle_alpha   90.00
_cell.angle_beta   90.00
_cell.angle_gamma   90.00
#
_symmetry.space_group_name_H-M   'P 1'
#
loop_
_entity.id
_entity.type
_entity.pdbx_description
1 polymer ?
#
loop_
_entity_poly.entity_id
_entity_poly.type
_entity_poly.pdbx_seq_one_letter_code
_entity_poly.pdbx_strand_id
1 'polypeptide(L)'
;MVYQMSCLFLRIPFLFYFVHNTFAFNQHSDFTFTPCTAQNCLSGRCEYTRCDNTLTCDGGHCSFNDCEQAHCNGGACVYRQTKLGSCNGGKCDFDHIPNVDDYCEGGACTSNGHSIPSRISHTLCA
;
A
#
# COMPACT_ATOMS: atom_id res chain seq x y z
N MET A 1 18.22 13.32 19.02
CA MET A 1 19.31 13.11 19.99
C MET A 1 18.95 11.89 20.82
N VAL A 2 19.90 10.96 20.89
CA VAL A 2 19.83 9.64 21.55
C VAL A 2 19.47 9.80 23.02
N TYR A 3 18.52 9.02 23.56
CA TYR A 3 18.66 8.48 24.91
C TYR A 3 18.18 7.04 24.99
N GLN A 4 19.14 6.18 25.30
CA GLN A 4 19.05 4.76 25.56
C GLN A 4 18.21 4.42 26.78
N MET A 5 17.69 3.19 26.75
CA MET A 5 17.53 2.21 27.83
C MET A 5 17.90 2.68 29.25
N SER A 6 17.01 2.42 30.21
CA SER A 6 17.25 1.37 31.23
C SER A 6 16.09 1.25 32.20
N CYS A 7 15.80 -0.01 32.53
CA CYS A 7 14.92 -0.49 33.57
C CYS A 7 15.01 0.32 34.86
N LEU A 8 13.87 0.68 35.45
CA LEU A 8 13.72 0.55 36.90
C LEU A 8 12.28 0.15 37.23
N PHE A 9 12.16 -1.07 37.76
CA PHE A 9 11.00 -1.56 38.48
C PHE A 9 10.58 -0.54 39.54
N LEU A 10 9.27 -0.26 39.65
CA LEU A 10 8.70 -0.01 40.97
C LEU A 10 7.28 -0.59 41.04
N ARG A 11 7.12 -1.54 41.96
CA ARG A 11 5.89 -2.28 42.24
C ARG A 11 4.86 -1.39 42.93
N ILE A 12 3.70 -1.25 42.30
CA ILE A 12 2.42 -0.95 42.98
C ILE A 12 1.39 -1.86 42.29
N PRO A 13 0.77 -2.88 42.93
CA PRO A 13 -0.15 -3.77 42.25
C PRO A 13 -1.48 -3.05 41.99
N PHE A 14 -1.49 -2.32 40.86
CA PHE A 14 -2.60 -2.04 39.97
C PHE A 14 -3.94 -1.59 40.59
N LEU A 15 -3.93 -0.42 41.23
CA LEU A 15 -5.05 0.53 41.16
C LEU A 15 -5.03 1.22 39.79
N PHE A 16 -5.60 0.60 38.77
CA PHE A 16 -5.91 1.24 37.49
C PHE A 16 -7.24 0.64 37.03
N TYR A 17 -8.41 1.23 37.33
CA TYR A 17 -8.97 2.33 36.52
C TYR A 17 -8.54 2.28 35.05
N PHE A 18 -8.57 1.10 34.42
CA PHE A 18 -8.56 1.00 32.97
C PHE A 18 -9.95 1.37 32.47
N VAL A 19 -10.16 2.68 32.31
CA VAL A 19 -11.08 3.19 31.29
C VAL A 19 -10.61 2.55 29.99
N HIS A 20 -11.28 1.48 29.54
CA HIS A 20 -11.11 0.94 28.20
C HIS A 20 -11.54 2.04 27.23
N ASN A 21 -10.63 2.96 26.94
CA ASN A 21 -10.65 3.73 25.72
C ASN A 21 -10.39 2.71 24.62
N THR A 22 -11.45 2.10 24.12
CA THR A 22 -11.47 1.51 22.79
C THR A 22 -11.20 2.65 21.82
N PHE A 23 -9.93 2.96 21.59
CA PHE A 23 -9.49 3.64 20.38
C PHE A 23 -9.85 2.70 19.23
N ALA A 24 -11.09 2.79 18.78
CA ALA A 24 -11.45 2.39 17.43
C ALA A 24 -10.71 3.37 16.51
N PHE A 25 -9.47 3.03 16.15
CA PHE A 25 -8.88 3.55 14.92
C PHE A 25 -9.80 3.07 13.81
N ASN A 26 -10.75 3.93 13.45
CA ASN A 26 -11.51 3.79 12.23
C ASN A 26 -10.47 3.87 11.11
N GLN A 27 -9.99 2.72 10.64
CA GLN A 27 -9.23 2.61 9.40
C GLN A 27 -10.22 2.85 8.26
N HIS A 28 -10.66 4.10 8.11
CA HIS A 28 -11.20 4.55 6.84
C HIS A 28 -9.99 4.74 5.93
N SER A 29 -9.86 3.87 4.94
CA SER A 29 -8.94 4.02 3.81
C SER A 29 -9.40 5.24 3.00
N ASP A 30 -9.22 6.42 3.57
CA ASP A 30 -9.61 7.69 2.96
C ASP A 30 -8.58 8.01 1.88
N PHE A 31 -8.86 7.54 0.67
CA PHE A 31 -8.11 7.99 -0.50
C PHE A 31 -8.58 9.39 -0.86
N THR A 32 -7.62 10.29 -1.06
CA THR A 32 -7.88 11.63 -1.56
C THR A 32 -7.90 11.58 -3.08
N PHE A 33 -8.98 12.07 -3.68
CA PHE A 33 -9.05 12.24 -5.12
C PHE A 33 -7.89 13.14 -5.59
N THR A 34 -7.11 12.64 -6.55
CA THR A 34 -5.96 13.31 -7.13
C THR A 34 -6.18 13.47 -8.63
N PRO A 35 -6.09 14.70 -9.17
CA PRO A 35 -6.27 14.91 -10.60
C PRO A 35 -5.14 14.25 -11.39
N CYS A 36 -5.45 13.76 -12.59
CA CYS A 36 -4.48 13.11 -13.48
C CYS A 36 -3.26 13.99 -13.84
N THR A 37 -3.38 15.33 -13.69
CA THR A 37 -2.28 16.29 -13.87
C THR A 37 -1.18 16.14 -12.82
N ALA A 38 -1.52 15.65 -11.63
CA ALA A 38 -0.54 15.33 -10.60
C ALA A 38 -0.02 13.92 -10.87
N GLN A 39 0.98 13.80 -11.73
CA GLN A 39 1.52 12.52 -12.18
C GLN A 39 2.16 11.67 -11.07
N ASN A 40 2.56 12.28 -9.95
CA ASN A 40 3.15 11.56 -8.82
C ASN A 40 2.50 11.95 -7.48
N CYS A 41 2.18 10.93 -6.68
CA CYS A 41 1.71 11.06 -5.31
C CYS A 41 2.79 10.64 -4.29
N LEU A 42 3.48 11.63 -3.72
CA LEU A 42 4.51 11.42 -2.68
C LEU A 42 3.91 11.26 -1.28
N SER A 43 2.75 11.88 -1.01
CA SER A 43 2.09 11.83 0.30
C SER A 43 1.40 10.49 0.57
N GLY A 44 1.12 9.74 -0.49
CA GLY A 44 0.29 8.55 -0.45
C GLY A 44 -1.18 8.90 -0.27
N ARG A 45 -1.98 7.87 -0.06
CA ARG A 45 -3.44 7.89 0.02
C ARG A 45 -4.09 8.62 -1.16
N CYS A 46 -3.57 8.45 -2.38
CA CYS A 46 -4.12 9.09 -3.58
C CYS A 46 -5.05 8.17 -4.35
N GLU A 47 -6.10 8.74 -4.94
CA GLU A 47 -6.99 8.07 -5.87
C GLU A 47 -6.98 8.76 -7.23
N TYR A 48 -6.65 7.98 -8.26
CA TYR A 48 -6.71 8.40 -9.65
C TYR A 48 -7.83 7.65 -10.36
N THR A 49 -8.60 8.35 -11.18
CA THR A 49 -9.73 7.76 -11.90
C THR A 49 -9.75 8.25 -13.33
N ARG A 50 -9.88 7.33 -14.31
CA ARG A 50 -10.01 7.65 -15.74
C ARG A 50 -8.89 8.53 -16.27
N CYS A 51 -7.65 8.11 -16.01
CA CYS A 51 -6.45 8.83 -16.46
C CYS A 51 -5.78 8.09 -17.62
N ASP A 52 -5.52 8.81 -18.71
CA ASP A 52 -4.86 8.28 -19.92
C ASP A 52 -3.32 8.47 -19.89
N ASN A 53 -2.80 9.15 -18.87
CA ASN A 53 -1.36 9.34 -18.69
C ASN A 53 -0.77 8.32 -17.73
N THR A 54 0.55 8.13 -17.83
CA THR A 54 1.32 7.37 -16.85
C THR A 54 1.31 8.06 -15.49
N LEU A 55 0.92 7.33 -14.46
CA LEU A 55 0.86 7.78 -13.06
C LEU A 55 1.88 7.03 -12.20
N THR A 56 2.38 7.70 -11.17
CA THR A 56 3.31 7.13 -10.18
C THR A 56 2.81 7.39 -8.76
N CYS A 57 3.02 6.43 -7.87
CA CYS A 57 2.78 6.59 -6.45
C CYS A 57 3.95 6.06 -5.63
N ASP A 58 4.64 6.99 -4.96
CA ASP A 58 5.75 6.68 -4.06
C ASP A 58 5.33 6.72 -2.58
N GLY A 59 4.21 7.39 -2.26
CA GLY A 59 3.81 7.68 -0.88
C GLY A 59 3.13 6.53 -0.12
N GLY A 60 3.07 5.33 -0.71
CA GLY A 60 2.79 4.12 0.05
C GLY A 60 1.34 3.69 0.18
N HIS A 61 0.33 4.44 -0.28
CA HIS A 61 -1.04 3.91 -0.39
C HIS A 61 -1.76 4.53 -1.57
N CYS A 62 -2.06 3.83 -2.66
CA CYS A 62 -2.73 4.46 -3.81
C CYS A 62 -3.79 3.56 -4.46
N SER A 63 -4.80 4.20 -5.05
CA SER A 63 -5.87 3.57 -5.80
C SER A 63 -5.85 4.11 -7.23
N PHE A 64 -5.75 3.22 -8.21
CA PHE A 64 -5.82 3.54 -9.63
C PHE A 64 -7.05 2.85 -10.19
N ASN A 65 -8.00 3.63 -10.72
CA ASN A 65 -9.25 3.13 -11.27
C ASN A 65 -9.39 3.54 -12.73
N ASP A 66 -9.52 2.57 -13.63
CA ASP A 66 -9.69 2.79 -15.07
C ASP A 66 -8.59 3.70 -15.65
N CYS A 67 -7.33 3.40 -15.33
CA CYS A 67 -6.17 4.17 -15.80
C CYS A 67 -5.43 3.42 -16.92
N GLU A 68 -4.76 4.14 -17.81
CA GLU A 68 -3.96 3.52 -18.87
C GLU A 68 -2.70 2.85 -18.31
N GLN A 69 -1.93 3.58 -17.50
CA GLN A 69 -0.71 3.07 -16.90
C GLN A 69 -0.44 3.63 -15.51
N ALA A 70 -0.10 2.76 -14.55
CA ALA A 70 0.21 3.17 -13.18
C ALA A 70 1.37 2.39 -12.55
N HIS A 71 2.26 3.12 -11.89
CA HIS A 71 3.42 2.59 -11.18
C HIS A 71 3.28 2.82 -9.68
N CYS A 72 3.52 1.80 -8.88
CA CYS A 72 3.55 1.87 -7.43
C CYS A 72 4.88 1.37 -6.90
N ASN A 73 5.60 2.28 -6.24
CA ASN A 73 6.90 1.98 -5.65
C ASN A 73 6.82 1.72 -4.14
N GLY A 74 5.66 1.92 -3.51
CA GLY A 74 5.54 1.89 -2.04
C GLY A 74 4.28 1.26 -1.47
N GLY A 75 4.42 0.72 -0.25
CA GLY A 75 3.36 0.46 0.72
C GLY A 75 2.22 -0.47 0.26
N ALA A 76 1.03 0.03 -0.04
CA ALA A 76 -0.09 -0.77 -0.53
C ALA A 76 -0.90 -0.10 -1.65
N CYS A 77 -0.92 -0.71 -2.83
CA CYS A 77 -1.58 -0.15 -4.01
C CYS A 77 -2.71 -1.03 -4.51
N VAL A 78 -3.74 -0.41 -5.06
CA VAL A 78 -4.90 -1.09 -5.64
C VAL A 78 -5.05 -0.62 -7.08
N TYR A 79 -5.13 -1.57 -8.00
CA TYR A 79 -5.35 -1.35 -9.42
C TYR A 79 -6.69 -1.96 -9.79
N ARG A 80 -7.63 -1.14 -10.26
CA ARG A 80 -8.93 -1.59 -10.76
C ARG A 80 -9.04 -1.21 -12.23
N GLN A 81 -9.28 -2.20 -13.09
CA GLN A 81 -9.47 -1.98 -14.54
C GLN A 81 -8.32 -1.18 -15.19
N THR A 82 -7.13 -1.19 -14.59
CA THR A 82 -5.97 -0.47 -15.11
C THR A 82 -5.30 -1.34 -16.16
N LYS A 83 -5.02 -0.79 -17.35
CA LYS A 83 -4.49 -1.60 -18.47
C LYS A 83 -3.08 -2.10 -18.21
N LEU A 84 -2.21 -1.23 -17.69
CA LEU A 84 -0.81 -1.54 -17.37
C LEU A 84 -0.50 -1.13 -15.93
N GLY A 85 -0.11 -2.08 -15.09
CA GLY A 85 0.33 -1.83 -13.72
C GLY A 85 1.80 -2.21 -13.52
N SER A 86 2.50 -1.60 -12.60
CA SER A 86 3.78 -2.13 -12.10
C SER A 86 3.90 -1.84 -10.62
N CYS A 87 4.23 -2.88 -9.85
CA CYS A 87 4.37 -2.88 -8.42
C CYS A 87 5.77 -3.38 -8.05
N ASN A 88 6.60 -2.46 -7.56
CA ASN A 88 7.99 -2.73 -7.23
C ASN A 88 8.18 -3.18 -5.77
N GLY A 89 7.18 -3.00 -4.90
CA GLY A 89 7.25 -3.40 -3.51
C GLY A 89 5.96 -3.13 -2.72
N GLY A 90 5.87 -3.72 -1.53
CA GLY A 90 4.73 -3.54 -0.63
C GLY A 90 3.63 -4.60 -0.80
N LYS A 91 2.37 -4.17 -0.80
CA LYS A 91 1.16 -4.99 -0.99
C LYS A 91 0.37 -4.47 -2.20
N CYS A 92 0.27 -5.23 -3.27
CA CYS A 92 -0.41 -4.76 -4.48
C CYS A 92 -1.60 -5.63 -4.81
N ASP A 93 -2.76 -5.01 -4.97
CA ASP A 93 -3.99 -5.70 -5.32
C ASP A 93 -4.42 -5.33 -6.73
N PHE A 94 -4.52 -6.34 -7.59
CA PHE A 94 -4.89 -6.23 -8.99
C PHE A 94 -6.28 -6.81 -9.18
N ASP A 95 -7.26 -5.95 -9.36
CA ASP A 95 -8.66 -6.28 -9.51
C ASP A 95 -9.07 -6.15 -10.98
N HIS A 96 -9.50 -7.27 -11.57
CA HIS A 96 -9.89 -7.40 -12.98
C HIS A 96 -8.78 -7.01 -13.99
N ILE A 97 -7.55 -7.48 -13.76
CA ILE A 97 -6.41 -7.25 -14.67
C ILE A 97 -5.98 -8.58 -15.31
N PRO A 98 -5.91 -8.66 -16.66
CA PRO A 98 -5.75 -9.93 -17.35
C PRO A 98 -4.34 -10.56 -17.25
N ASN A 99 -3.28 -9.75 -17.09
CA ASN A 99 -1.89 -10.23 -17.16
C ASN A 99 -1.03 -9.69 -16.00
N VAL A 100 -1.10 -10.31 -14.83
CA VAL A 100 -0.49 -9.75 -13.59
C VAL A 100 0.95 -10.22 -13.34
N ASP A 101 1.37 -11.32 -13.97
CA ASP A 101 2.69 -11.93 -13.78
C ASP A 101 3.86 -11.01 -14.18
N ASP A 102 3.59 -10.02 -15.04
CA ASP A 102 4.57 -9.03 -15.50
C ASP A 102 4.54 -7.75 -14.64
N TYR A 103 3.54 -7.59 -13.79
CA TYR A 103 3.29 -6.37 -13.03
C TYR A 103 3.78 -6.46 -11.58
N CYS A 104 3.90 -7.67 -11.04
CA CYS A 104 4.40 -7.89 -9.69
C CYS A 104 5.93 -8.11 -9.70
N GLU A 105 6.70 -7.02 -9.66
CA GLU A 105 8.16 -7.08 -9.60
C GLU A 105 8.63 -7.45 -8.19
N GLY A 106 8.04 -6.84 -7.16
CA GLY A 106 8.38 -7.06 -5.75
C GLY A 106 7.20 -6.89 -4.80
N GLY A 107 7.27 -7.53 -3.63
CA GLY A 107 6.24 -7.45 -2.58
C GLY A 107 5.24 -8.61 -2.57
N ALA A 108 4.14 -8.40 -1.85
CA ALA A 108 3.02 -9.32 -1.71
C ALA A 108 1.87 -8.89 -2.64
N CYS A 109 1.77 -9.53 -3.79
CA CYS A 109 0.74 -9.20 -4.77
C CYS A 109 -0.47 -10.13 -4.66
N THR A 110 -1.65 -9.58 -4.87
CA THR A 110 -2.91 -10.30 -5.01
C THR A 110 -3.55 -9.96 -6.35
N SER A 111 -4.05 -10.96 -7.05
CA SER A 111 -4.84 -10.80 -8.27
C SER A 111 -6.22 -11.40 -8.02
N ASN A 112 -7.27 -10.58 -8.11
CA ASN A 112 -8.65 -11.00 -7.84
C ASN A 112 -8.80 -11.76 -6.50
N GLY A 113 -8.11 -11.29 -5.45
CA GLY A 113 -8.10 -11.91 -4.14
C GLY A 113 -7.16 -13.12 -3.96
N HIS A 114 -6.46 -13.57 -5.00
CA HIS A 114 -5.50 -14.67 -4.94
C HIS A 114 -4.06 -14.15 -4.89
N SER A 115 -3.27 -14.58 -3.91
CA SER A 115 -1.85 -14.21 -3.86
C SER A 115 -1.08 -14.78 -5.04
N ILE A 116 -0.29 -13.94 -5.71
CA ILE A 116 0.60 -14.33 -6.82
C ILE A 116 2.06 -14.07 -6.42
N PRO A 117 3.02 -14.91 -6.87
CA PRO A 117 4.42 -14.71 -6.57
C PRO A 117 4.96 -13.45 -7.27
N SER A 118 5.82 -12.70 -6.58
CA SER A 118 6.60 -11.63 -7.20
C SER A 118 7.79 -12.19 -7.97
N ARG A 119 8.24 -11.48 -9.02
CA ARG A 119 9.40 -11.87 -9.82
C ARG A 119 10.68 -11.99 -8.99
N ILE A 120 10.87 -11.11 -7.99
CA ILE A 120 12.00 -11.20 -7.05
C ILE A 120 11.90 -12.45 -6.14
N SER A 121 10.67 -12.88 -5.79
CA SER A 121 10.49 -14.11 -5.02
C SER A 121 10.86 -15.38 -5.81
N HIS A 122 10.81 -15.33 -7.15
CA HIS A 122 11.32 -16.41 -8.01
C HIS A 122 12.85 -16.47 -8.05
N THR A 123 13.56 -15.38 -7.73
CA THR A 123 15.03 -15.32 -7.81
C THR A 123 15.74 -15.75 -6.54
N LEU A 124 15.02 -15.88 -5.42
CA LEU A 124 15.59 -16.24 -4.10
C LEU A 124 15.59 -17.76 -3.79
N CYS A 125 15.16 -18.59 -4.74
CA CYS A 125 15.22 -20.06 -4.67
C CYS A 125 16.10 -20.65 -5.80
N ALA A 126 17.24 -20.03 -6.10
CA ALA A 126 18.27 -20.57 -6.99
C ALA A 126 19.60 -20.71 -6.26
#